data_AF-A0A653CYA2-F1
#
_entry.id   AF-A0A653CYA2-F1
#
_cell.length_a   1.000
_cell.length_b   1.000
_cell.length_c   1.000
_cell.angle_alpha   90.00
_cell.angle_beta   90.00
_cell.angle_gamma   90.00
#
_symmetry.space_group_name_H-M   'P 1'
#
loop_
_entity.id
_entity.type
_entity.pdbx_description
1 polymer ?
#
loop_
_entity_poly.entity_id
_entity_poly.type
_entity_poly.pdbx_seq_one_letter_code
_entity_poly.pdbx_strand_id
1 'polypeptide(L)'
;MYLVGGYQDPRGLSDQLFEEIFKTVQKLPQEIHLKLACIGETNTVVKNRIPWPKIYGVAIKIDTGEIFPAKFEVKGPDEVLRHVKILAGSSDIMNIYDNHLNIIKIGPFSYTPFQGMEYLLKVSDEVVLKHTSTSPEVEPSDYVTNIRKAVQFMIENPKATDVFKENKPHCFCREETSGLWVPIRS
;
A
#
# COMPACT_ATOMS: atom_id res chain seq x y z
N MET A 1 15.01 -7.94 11.99
CA MET A 1 13.93 -7.03 11.56
C MET A 1 14.52 -5.71 11.08
N TYR A 2 13.94 -5.14 10.04
CA TYR A 2 14.26 -3.82 9.52
C TYR A 2 12.95 -3.03 9.47
N LEU A 3 12.94 -1.82 10.00
CA LEU A 3 11.78 -0.92 9.97
C LEU A 3 12.19 0.39 9.30
N VAL A 4 11.46 0.78 8.26
CA VAL A 4 11.66 2.04 7.54
C VAL A 4 10.29 2.62 7.23
N GLY A 5 10.08 3.90 7.53
CA GLY A 5 8.83 4.59 7.23
C GLY A 5 8.33 5.48 8.36
N GLY A 6 7.16 6.06 8.17
CA GLY A 6 6.62 7.09 9.06
C GLY A 6 7.53 8.32 9.14
N TYR A 7 7.09 9.32 9.88
CA TYR A 7 7.84 10.53 10.19
C TYR A 7 7.26 11.13 11.47
N GLN A 8 7.76 12.26 11.94
CA GLN A 8 7.14 13.01 13.03
C GLN A 8 5.88 13.72 12.51
N ASP A 9 4.85 12.91 12.22
CA ASP A 9 3.57 13.43 11.75
C ASP A 9 2.86 14.18 12.89
N PRO A 10 2.17 15.30 12.60
CA PRO A 10 1.52 16.10 13.64
C PRO A 10 0.44 15.37 14.43
N ARG A 11 -0.02 14.22 13.96
CA ARG A 11 -1.08 13.42 14.57
C ARG A 11 -0.53 12.30 15.47
N GLY A 12 0.78 12.09 15.51
CA GLY A 12 1.44 11.03 16.28
C GLY A 12 1.12 9.61 15.80
N LEU A 13 0.63 9.44 14.56
CA LEU A 13 0.20 8.14 14.03
C LEU A 13 1.39 7.21 13.81
N SER A 14 2.53 7.74 13.35
CA SER A 14 3.75 6.97 13.13
C SER A 14 4.28 6.41 14.45
N ASP A 15 4.29 7.23 15.50
CA ASP A 15 4.79 6.81 16.81
C ASP A 15 3.90 5.71 17.41
N GLN A 16 2.57 5.89 17.34
CA GLN A 16 1.60 4.88 17.77
C GLN A 16 1.80 3.55 17.03
N LEU A 17 1.95 3.61 15.70
CA LEU A 17 2.17 2.42 14.87
C LEU A 17 3.45 1.67 15.27
N PHE A 18 4.58 2.37 15.39
CA PHE A 18 5.84 1.71 15.72
C PHE A 18 5.86 1.19 17.15
N GLU A 19 5.22 1.88 18.10
CA GLU A 19 5.03 1.37 19.46
C GLU A 19 4.25 0.06 19.47
N GLU A 20 3.14 -0.03 18.72
CA GLU A 20 2.35 -1.26 18.57
C GLU A 20 3.16 -2.39 17.93
N ILE A 21 3.95 -2.09 16.89
CA ILE A 21 4.84 -3.06 16.26
C ILE A 21 5.85 -3.60 17.28
N PHE A 22 6.55 -2.73 18.01
CA PHE A 22 7.55 -3.16 18.99
C PHE A 22 6.92 -3.96 20.13
N LYS A 23 5.78 -3.52 20.67
CA LYS A 23 5.02 -4.26 21.70
C LYS A 23 4.59 -5.64 21.21
N THR A 24 4.22 -5.76 19.95
CA THR A 24 3.82 -7.05 19.36
C THR A 24 5.02 -7.96 19.16
N VAL A 25 6.12 -7.43 18.61
CA VAL A 25 7.35 -8.18 18.36
C VAL A 25 7.98 -8.68 19.66
N GLN A 26 7.98 -7.89 20.72
CA GLN A 26 8.51 -8.28 22.04
C GLN A 26 7.77 -9.46 22.68
N LYS A 27 6.51 -9.71 22.28
CA LYS A 27 5.70 -10.84 22.79
C LYS A 27 5.95 -12.13 22.03
N LEU A 28 6.68 -12.08 20.91
CA LEU A 28 6.99 -13.27 20.13
C LEU A 28 8.02 -14.13 20.88
N PRO A 29 7.89 -15.46 20.86
CA PRO A 29 8.83 -16.35 21.52
C PRO A 29 10.19 -16.41 20.80
N GLN A 30 10.27 -15.94 19.55
CA GLN A 30 11.50 -15.88 18.78
C GLN A 30 12.34 -14.67 19.17
N GLU A 31 13.66 -14.86 19.23
CA GLU A 31 14.59 -13.74 19.31
C GLU A 31 14.65 -13.00 17.97
N ILE A 32 14.23 -11.74 17.97
CA ILE A 32 14.19 -10.89 16.78
C ILE A 32 15.16 -9.72 16.96
N HIS A 33 16.29 -9.78 16.27
CA HIS A 33 17.26 -8.69 16.26
C HIS A 33 16.78 -7.52 15.38
N LEU A 34 16.68 -6.33 15.95
CA LEU A 34 16.46 -5.09 15.20
C LEU A 34 17.77 -4.66 14.54
N LYS A 35 17.82 -4.70 13.21
CA LYS A 35 19.02 -4.37 12.42
C LYS A 35 19.02 -2.95 11.85
N LEU A 36 17.83 -2.40 11.58
CA LEU A 36 17.63 -1.04 11.09
C LEU A 36 16.31 -0.50 11.63
N ALA A 37 16.33 0.73 12.13
CA ALA A 37 15.15 1.51 12.45
C ALA A 37 15.34 2.92 11.90
N CYS A 38 14.85 3.16 10.68
CA CYS A 38 14.75 4.48 10.06
C CYS A 38 13.28 4.91 10.10
N ILE A 39 12.82 5.29 11.28
CA ILE A 39 11.42 5.54 11.62
C ILE A 39 11.25 6.85 12.39
N GLY A 40 10.04 7.42 12.37
CA GLY A 40 9.70 8.62 13.15
C GLY A 40 10.70 9.75 12.95
N GLU A 41 11.33 10.23 14.02
CA GLU A 41 12.35 11.29 14.00
C GLU A 41 13.51 11.00 13.03
N THR A 42 14.04 9.78 13.04
CA THR A 42 15.19 9.44 12.18
C THR A 42 14.85 9.52 10.69
N ASN A 43 13.59 9.23 10.34
CA ASN A 43 13.07 9.39 8.99
C ASN A 43 12.49 10.79 8.72
N THR A 44 12.64 11.78 9.60
CA THR A 44 12.02 13.11 9.43
C THR A 44 12.99 14.16 8.90
N VAL A 45 12.54 14.94 7.91
CA VAL A 45 13.17 16.20 7.48
C VAL A 45 12.13 17.32 7.50
N VAL A 46 12.50 18.52 7.98
CA VAL A 46 11.59 19.67 8.02
C VAL A 46 11.81 20.56 6.81
N LYS A 47 10.76 20.81 6.03
CA LYS A 47 10.76 21.72 4.88
C LYS A 47 9.66 22.76 5.08
N ASN A 48 10.02 24.04 5.07
CA ASN A 48 9.06 25.14 5.30
C ASN A 48 8.21 24.95 6.58
N ARG A 49 8.83 24.47 7.67
CA ARG A 49 8.20 24.14 8.96
C ARG A 49 7.23 22.95 8.93
N ILE A 50 7.06 22.28 7.80
CA ILE A 50 6.29 21.04 7.68
C ILE A 50 7.26 19.87 7.84
N PRO A 51 6.99 18.86 8.69
CA PRO A 51 7.77 17.64 8.76
C PRO A 51 7.41 16.70 7.61
N TRP A 52 8.42 16.11 6.96
CA TRP A 52 8.29 15.19 5.83
C TRP A 52 9.05 13.89 6.11
N PRO A 53 8.59 12.74 5.61
CA PRO A 53 9.42 11.55 5.56
C PRO A 53 10.58 11.74 4.57
N LYS A 54 11.79 11.40 4.99
CA LYS A 54 13.00 11.35 4.16
C LYS A 54 12.89 10.22 3.14
N ILE A 55 12.47 9.04 3.61
CA ILE A 55 12.32 7.82 2.82
C ILE A 55 10.84 7.42 2.77
N TYR A 56 10.29 7.37 1.56
CA TYR A 56 8.91 6.94 1.27
C TYR A 56 8.81 5.46 0.87
N GLY A 57 9.90 4.89 0.36
CA GLY A 57 9.92 3.54 -0.19
C GLY A 57 11.31 2.95 -0.15
N VAL A 58 11.37 1.63 0.00
CA VAL A 58 12.60 0.84 0.02
C VAL A 58 12.45 -0.38 -0.88
N ALA A 59 13.56 -0.83 -1.44
CA ALA A 59 13.70 -2.12 -2.09
C ALA A 59 14.63 -3.00 -1.28
N ILE A 60 14.44 -4.32 -1.39
CA ILE A 60 15.31 -5.33 -0.78
C ILE A 60 15.82 -6.24 -1.88
N LYS A 61 17.15 -6.35 -2.00
CA LYS A 61 17.77 -7.30 -2.93
C LYS A 61 17.80 -8.67 -2.26
N ILE A 62 16.95 -9.60 -2.72
CA ILE A 62 16.67 -10.87 -2.02
C ILE A 62 17.91 -11.76 -1.87
N ASP A 63 18.83 -11.72 -2.84
CA ASP A 63 20.05 -12.55 -2.86
C ASP A 63 21.09 -12.14 -1.79
N THR A 64 21.13 -10.86 -1.44
CA THR A 64 22.16 -10.25 -0.58
C THR A 64 21.59 -9.73 0.73
N GLY A 65 20.28 -9.48 0.79
CA GLY A 65 19.61 -8.80 1.90
C GLY A 65 19.89 -7.30 1.95
N GLU A 66 20.47 -6.71 0.90
CA GLU A 66 20.72 -5.27 0.83
C GLU A 66 19.40 -4.48 0.78
N ILE A 67 19.30 -3.42 1.59
CA ILE A 67 18.14 -2.54 1.66
C ILE A 67 18.56 -1.14 1.23
N PHE A 68 17.82 -0.56 0.28
CA PHE A 68 18.12 0.77 -0.25
C PHE A 68 16.82 1.56 -0.55
N PRO A 69 16.86 2.90 -0.47
CA PRO A 69 15.74 3.74 -0.88
C PRO A 69 15.35 3.51 -2.34
N ALA A 70 14.05 3.39 -2.62
CA ALA A 70 13.56 3.14 -3.97
C ALA A 70 12.22 3.84 -4.23
N LYS A 71 11.99 4.19 -5.50
CA LYS A 71 10.71 4.68 -6.02
C LYS A 71 10.30 3.76 -7.17
N PHE A 72 9.03 3.36 -7.18
CA PHE A 72 8.49 2.43 -8.18
C PHE A 72 7.46 3.16 -9.05
N GLU A 73 7.72 3.24 -10.34
CA GLU A 73 6.79 3.81 -11.32
C GLU A 73 5.72 2.80 -11.73
N VAL A 74 6.10 1.52 -11.83
CA VAL A 74 5.19 0.41 -12.13
C VAL A 74 4.95 -0.37 -10.86
N LYS A 75 3.72 -0.32 -10.34
CA LYS A 75 3.35 -0.97 -9.07
C LYS A 75 2.38 -2.14 -9.27
N GLY A 76 2.05 -2.50 -10.52
CA GLY A 76 1.15 -3.59 -10.85
C GLY A 76 1.65 -4.99 -10.45
N PRO A 77 0.86 -6.05 -10.70
CA PRO A 77 -0.42 -6.06 -11.41
C PRO A 77 -1.59 -5.56 -10.56
N ASP A 78 -2.74 -5.29 -11.21
CA ASP A 78 -4.02 -4.92 -10.56
C ASP A 78 -3.88 -3.82 -9.50
N GLU A 79 -3.10 -2.79 -9.81
CA GLU A 79 -2.83 -1.71 -8.88
C GLU A 79 -4.12 -1.02 -8.43
N VAL A 80 -5.01 -0.68 -9.36
CA VAL A 80 -6.28 -0.01 -9.05
C VAL A 80 -7.17 -0.90 -8.16
N LEU A 81 -7.30 -2.19 -8.48
CA LEU A 81 -8.10 -3.13 -7.72
C LEU A 81 -7.57 -3.30 -6.28
N ARG A 82 -6.25 -3.34 -6.08
CA ARG A 82 -5.66 -3.36 -4.73
C ARG A 82 -5.91 -2.06 -3.96
N HIS A 83 -5.90 -0.90 -4.63
CA HIS A 83 -6.30 0.37 -4.00
C HIS A 83 -7.78 0.38 -3.60
N VAL A 84 -8.67 -0.24 -4.40
CA VAL A 84 -10.08 -0.40 -4.06
C VAL A 84 -10.26 -1.13 -2.74
N LYS A 85 -9.52 -2.22 -2.52
CA LYS A 85 -9.56 -2.95 -1.24
C LYS A 85 -9.24 -2.05 -0.05
N ILE A 86 -8.17 -1.26 -0.16
CA ILE A 86 -7.71 -0.36 0.90
C ILE A 86 -8.74 0.74 1.14
N LEU A 87 -9.22 1.38 0.07
CA LEU A 87 -10.18 2.47 0.13
C LEU A 87 -11.55 2.03 0.66
N ALA A 88 -11.96 0.79 0.38
CA ALA A 88 -13.19 0.20 0.92
C ALA A 88 -13.08 -0.19 2.41
N GLY A 89 -11.93 0.07 3.06
CA GLY A 89 -11.75 -0.12 4.50
C GLY A 89 -11.51 -1.56 4.92
N SER A 90 -11.08 -2.45 4.01
CA SER A 90 -10.75 -3.82 4.39
C SER A 90 -9.49 -3.86 5.27
N SER A 91 -9.66 -4.29 6.52
CA SER A 91 -8.59 -4.44 7.52
C SER A 91 -7.68 -5.65 7.29
N ASP A 92 -8.08 -6.57 6.41
CA ASP A 92 -7.37 -7.84 6.25
C ASP A 92 -6.03 -7.64 5.52
N ILE A 93 -4.94 -8.08 6.14
CA ILE A 93 -3.63 -8.15 5.47
C ILE A 93 -3.60 -9.44 4.64
N MET A 94 -3.43 -9.31 3.31
CA MET A 94 -3.41 -10.47 2.41
C MET A 94 -1.98 -10.79 1.95
N ASN A 95 -1.59 -12.07 2.04
CA ASN A 95 -0.43 -12.56 1.32
C ASN A 95 -0.79 -12.75 -0.16
N ILE A 96 -0.15 -11.98 -1.04
CA ILE A 96 -0.44 -11.97 -2.47
C ILE A 96 0.56 -12.77 -3.32
N TYR A 97 1.63 -13.30 -2.74
CA TYR A 97 2.67 -14.00 -3.50
C TYR A 97 2.80 -15.45 -3.05
N ASP A 98 2.67 -16.35 -4.02
CA ASP A 98 2.90 -17.78 -3.87
C ASP A 98 4.30 -18.11 -4.39
N ASN A 99 5.24 -18.32 -3.47
CA ASN A 99 6.64 -18.59 -3.80
C ASN A 99 6.86 -20.01 -4.36
N HIS A 100 5.97 -20.96 -4.06
CA HIS A 100 6.07 -22.33 -4.59
C HIS A 100 5.71 -22.35 -6.08
N LEU A 101 4.70 -21.56 -6.46
CA LEU A 101 4.23 -21.46 -7.83
C LEU A 101 4.85 -20.29 -8.60
N ASN A 102 5.55 -19.38 -7.93
CA ASN A 102 6.08 -18.12 -8.48
C ASN A 102 4.99 -17.25 -9.14
N ILE A 103 3.82 -17.15 -8.50
CA ILE A 103 2.69 -16.37 -9.01
C ILE A 103 2.20 -15.35 -7.99
N ILE A 104 1.63 -14.26 -8.51
CA ILE A 104 0.85 -13.31 -7.72
C ILE A 104 -0.63 -13.73 -7.77
N LYS A 105 -1.28 -13.80 -6.60
CA LYS A 105 -2.73 -14.04 -6.45
C LYS A 105 -3.36 -12.82 -5.79
N ILE A 106 -4.29 -12.17 -6.49
CA ILE A 106 -5.01 -10.99 -5.98
C ILE A 106 -6.48 -11.36 -5.77
N GLY A 107 -6.92 -11.25 -4.53
CA GLY A 107 -8.28 -11.60 -4.12
C GLY A 107 -8.53 -13.11 -4.00
N PRO A 108 -9.79 -13.56 -4.11
CA PRO A 108 -10.97 -12.71 -4.12
C PRO A 108 -11.08 -11.91 -2.81
N PHE A 109 -11.65 -10.71 -2.87
CA PHE A 109 -12.06 -9.95 -1.69
C PHE A 109 -13.35 -9.19 -1.99
N SER A 110 -14.11 -8.90 -0.94
CA SER A 110 -15.31 -8.09 -1.06
C SER A 110 -14.99 -6.61 -0.86
N TYR A 111 -15.77 -5.75 -1.50
CA TYR A 111 -15.80 -4.32 -1.23
C TYR A 111 -17.22 -3.81 -1.43
N THR A 112 -17.56 -2.73 -0.72
CA THR A 112 -18.86 -2.08 -0.82
C THR A 112 -18.63 -0.62 -1.16
N PRO A 113 -19.17 -0.12 -2.29
CA PRO A 113 -19.21 1.32 -2.55
C PRO A 113 -19.80 2.08 -1.36
N PHE A 114 -19.15 3.16 -0.94
CA PHE A 114 -19.62 3.97 0.18
C PHE A 114 -20.40 5.20 -0.32
N GLN A 115 -21.36 5.64 0.49
CA GLN A 115 -22.24 6.74 0.13
C GLN A 115 -21.44 8.03 -0.19
N GLY A 116 -21.74 8.62 -1.34
CA GLY A 116 -21.15 9.90 -1.75
C GLY A 116 -19.72 9.80 -2.29
N MET A 117 -19.20 8.59 -2.56
CA MET A 117 -17.86 8.42 -3.11
C MET A 117 -17.65 9.12 -4.46
N GLU A 118 -18.71 9.29 -5.26
CA GLU A 118 -18.68 10.01 -6.54
C GLU A 118 -18.28 11.47 -6.37
N TYR A 119 -18.47 12.03 -5.18
CA TYR A 119 -18.04 13.38 -4.85
C TYR A 119 -16.51 13.51 -4.92
N LEU A 120 -15.77 12.46 -4.56
CA LEU A 120 -14.30 12.41 -4.66
C LEU A 120 -13.80 12.56 -6.10
N LEU A 121 -14.64 12.29 -7.11
CA LEU A 121 -14.32 12.52 -8.53
C LEU A 121 -14.48 13.98 -8.96
N LYS A 122 -15.18 14.81 -8.17
CA LYS A 122 -15.60 16.17 -8.58
C LYS A 122 -14.93 17.28 -7.77
N VAL A 123 -14.53 17.00 -6.54
CA VAL A 123 -13.87 17.99 -5.67
C VAL A 123 -12.44 18.29 -6.08
N SER A 124 -11.85 19.33 -5.49
CA SER A 124 -10.42 19.62 -5.64
C SER A 124 -9.54 18.57 -4.97
N ASP A 125 -8.29 18.49 -5.40
CA ASP A 125 -7.30 17.56 -4.86
C ASP A 125 -7.02 17.79 -3.37
N GLU A 126 -7.04 19.05 -2.93
CA GLU A 126 -6.92 19.41 -1.51
C GLU A 126 -8.04 18.78 -0.65
N VAL A 127 -9.28 18.77 -1.17
CA VAL A 127 -10.42 18.16 -0.48
C VAL A 127 -10.28 16.64 -0.47
N VAL A 128 -9.82 16.03 -1.56
CA VAL A 128 -9.56 14.58 -1.59
C VAL A 128 -8.50 14.20 -0.55
N LEU A 129 -7.36 14.90 -0.53
CA LEU A 129 -6.28 14.67 0.43
C LEU A 129 -6.80 14.79 1.86
N LYS A 130 -7.48 15.89 2.18
CA LYS A 130 -7.99 16.15 3.54
C LYS A 130 -8.90 15.03 4.08
N HIS A 131 -9.72 14.40 3.23
CA HIS A 131 -10.70 13.40 3.66
C HIS A 131 -10.21 11.95 3.56
N THR A 132 -9.17 11.70 2.76
CA THR A 132 -8.74 10.31 2.48
C THR A 132 -7.33 10.00 2.99
N SER A 133 -6.48 11.00 3.20
CA SER A 133 -5.08 10.82 3.65
C SER A 133 -4.95 10.95 5.16
N THR A 134 -3.98 10.21 5.71
CA THR A 134 -3.55 10.38 7.11
C THR A 134 -2.62 11.57 7.29
N SER A 135 -1.94 12.00 6.22
CA SER A 135 -0.93 13.07 6.17
C SER A 135 -1.04 13.94 4.90
N PRO A 136 -2.10 14.76 4.75
CA PRO A 136 -2.44 15.46 3.49
C PRO A 136 -1.32 16.32 2.88
N GLU A 137 -0.44 16.90 3.70
CA GLU A 137 0.58 17.86 3.27
C GLU A 137 1.80 17.19 2.59
N VAL A 138 1.97 15.89 2.78
CA VAL A 138 3.20 15.17 2.40
C VAL A 138 2.95 13.90 1.60
N GLU A 139 1.73 13.71 1.10
CA GLU A 139 1.43 12.57 0.23
C GLU A 139 2.21 12.65 -1.10
N PRO A 140 2.55 11.49 -1.70
CA PRO A 140 3.09 11.45 -3.05
C PRO A 140 2.16 12.10 -4.08
N SER A 141 2.74 12.62 -5.16
CA SER A 141 2.00 13.35 -6.21
C SER A 141 0.95 12.51 -6.94
N ASP A 142 1.07 11.18 -6.93
CA ASP A 142 0.13 10.26 -7.56
C ASP A 142 -1.02 9.83 -6.62
N TYR A 143 -1.00 10.23 -5.35
CA TYR A 143 -1.99 9.83 -4.34
C TYR A 143 -3.43 10.09 -4.78
N VAL A 144 -3.76 11.35 -5.11
CA VAL A 144 -5.13 11.74 -5.49
C VAL A 144 -5.55 11.05 -6.79
N THR A 145 -4.63 10.90 -7.74
CA THR A 145 -4.89 10.17 -8.98
C THR A 145 -5.28 8.71 -8.69
N ASN A 146 -4.59 8.05 -7.77
CA ASN A 146 -4.87 6.66 -7.40
C ASN A 146 -6.20 6.52 -6.67
N ILE A 147 -6.53 7.45 -5.77
CA ILE A 147 -7.85 7.50 -5.11
C ILE A 147 -8.97 7.62 -6.16
N ARG A 148 -8.86 8.57 -7.10
CA ARG A 148 -9.89 8.76 -8.14
C ARG A 148 -10.03 7.54 -9.04
N LYS A 149 -8.93 6.89 -9.43
CA LYS A 149 -8.96 5.63 -10.20
C LYS A 149 -9.68 4.52 -9.43
N ALA A 150 -9.41 4.37 -8.13
CA ALA A 150 -10.10 3.37 -7.30
C ALA A 150 -11.60 3.68 -7.14
N VAL A 151 -11.96 4.94 -6.94
CA VAL A 151 -13.36 5.38 -6.90
C VAL A 151 -14.07 5.09 -8.23
N GLN A 152 -13.46 5.48 -9.36
CA GLN A 152 -14.00 5.21 -10.68
C GLN A 152 -14.21 3.71 -10.91
N PHE A 153 -13.23 2.89 -10.53
CA PHE A 153 -13.32 1.44 -10.65
C PHE A 153 -14.50 0.86 -9.86
N MET A 154 -14.72 1.31 -8.62
CA MET A 154 -15.84 0.87 -7.80
C MET A 154 -17.20 1.30 -8.35
N ILE A 155 -17.29 2.45 -9.02
CA ILE A 155 -18.52 2.90 -9.68
C ILE A 155 -18.84 2.00 -10.88
N GLU A 156 -17.82 1.68 -11.68
CA GLU A 156 -17.95 0.81 -12.86
C GLU A 156 -18.20 -0.65 -12.48
N ASN A 157 -17.69 -1.07 -11.31
CA ASN A 157 -17.78 -2.44 -10.82
C ASN A 157 -18.33 -2.43 -9.38
N PRO A 158 -19.63 -2.17 -9.17
CA PRO A 158 -20.20 -1.99 -7.83
C PRO A 158 -20.22 -3.28 -7.00
N LYS A 159 -20.09 -4.45 -7.63
CA LYS A 159 -20.06 -5.75 -6.95
C LYS A 159 -18.75 -6.46 -7.20
N ALA A 160 -18.11 -6.91 -6.12
CA ALA A 160 -16.89 -7.70 -6.21
C ALA A 160 -17.04 -9.00 -7.02
N THR A 161 -18.25 -9.57 -7.09
CA THR A 161 -18.56 -10.76 -7.90
C THR A 161 -18.41 -10.52 -9.41
N ASP A 162 -18.51 -9.27 -9.86
CA ASP A 162 -18.34 -8.92 -11.27
C ASP A 162 -16.85 -8.86 -11.64
N VAL A 163 -15.99 -8.62 -10.64
CA VAL A 163 -14.53 -8.61 -10.76
C VAL A 163 -13.97 -10.02 -10.58
N PHE A 164 -14.29 -10.68 -9.46
CA PHE A 164 -13.82 -12.02 -9.12
C PHE A 164 -14.82 -13.08 -9.57
N LYS A 165 -14.78 -13.41 -10.88
CA LYS A 165 -15.64 -14.44 -11.47
C LYS A 165 -15.45 -15.79 -10.77
N GLU A 166 -16.55 -16.48 -10.50
CA GLU A 166 -16.56 -17.78 -9.80
C GLU A 166 -15.84 -17.77 -8.44
N ASN A 167 -15.73 -16.58 -7.82
CA ASN A 167 -14.97 -16.38 -6.58
C ASN A 167 -13.49 -16.80 -6.72
N LYS A 168 -12.90 -16.63 -7.90
CA LYS A 168 -11.50 -16.93 -8.17
C LYS A 168 -10.63 -15.68 -8.09
N PRO A 169 -9.38 -15.79 -7.59
CA PRO A 169 -8.42 -14.70 -7.62
C PRO A 169 -7.98 -14.38 -9.05
N HIS A 170 -7.50 -13.16 -9.27
CA HIS A 170 -6.68 -12.87 -10.43
C HIS A 170 -5.27 -13.41 -10.20
N CYS A 171 -4.79 -14.26 -11.11
CA CYS A 171 -3.49 -14.90 -11.02
C CYS A 171 -2.54 -14.35 -12.10
N PHE A 172 -1.30 -14.07 -11.72
CA PHE A 172 -0.28 -13.55 -12.63
C PHE A 172 1.03 -14.33 -12.48
N CYS A 173 1.66 -14.69 -13.59
CA CYS A 173 3.02 -15.23 -13.62
C CYS A 173 3.99 -14.19 -14.18
N ARG A 174 5.28 -14.36 -13.87
CA ARG A 174 6.33 -13.51 -14.42
C ARG A 174 6.76 -14.06 -15.77
N GLU A 175 6.64 -13.26 -16.81
CA GLU A 175 7.15 -13.58 -18.14
C GLU A 175 8.68 -13.46 -18.14
N GLU A 176 9.39 -14.52 -18.55
CA GLU A 176 10.86 -14.58 -18.43
C GLU A 176 11.58 -13.57 -19.31
N THR A 177 11.06 -13.29 -20.51
CA THR A 177 11.72 -12.43 -21.50
C THR A 177 11.58 -10.96 -21.16
N SER A 178 10.36 -10.50 -20.82
CA SER A 178 10.10 -9.10 -20.49
C SER A 178 10.30 -8.79 -19.01
N GLY A 179 10.26 -9.81 -18.15
CA GLY A 179 10.24 -9.67 -16.70
C GLY A 179 8.92 -9.14 -16.14
N LEU A 180 7.90 -8.93 -16.98
CA LEU A 180 6.60 -8.37 -16.61
C LEU A 180 5.66 -9.43 -16.01
N TRP A 181 4.69 -8.97 -15.22
CA TRP A 181 3.61 -9.81 -14.72
C TRP A 181 2.50 -9.93 -15.77
N VAL A 182 2.19 -11.14 -16.20
CA VAL A 182 1.15 -11.43 -17.20
C VAL A 182 0.02 -12.27 -16.60
N PRO A 183 -1.25 -12.04 -16.97
CA PRO A 183 -2.36 -12.83 -16.45
C PRO A 183 -2.26 -14.30 -16.85
N ILE A 184 -2.51 -15.20 -15.89
CA ILE A 184 -2.69 -16.63 -16.15
C ILE A 184 -4.13 -16.82 -16.59
N ARG A 185 -4.33 -17.14 -17.88
CA ARG A 185 -5.67 -17.44 -18.39
C ARG A 185 -6.12 -18.78 -17.80
N SER A 186 -7.22 -18.76 -17.07
CA SER A 186 -7.98 -19.95 -16.64
C SER A 186 -8.81 -20.51 -17.79
#